data_AF-A0A3N2DNH8-F1
#
_entry.id   AF-A0A3N2DNH8-F1
#
_cell.length_a   1.000
_cell.length_b   1.000
_cell.length_c   1.000
_cell.angle_alpha   90.00
_cell.angle_beta   90.00
_cell.angle_gamma   90.00
#
_symmetry.space_group_name_H-M   'P 1'
#
loop_
_entity.id
_entity.type
_entity.pdbx_description
1 polymer ?
#
loop_
_entity_poly.entity_id
_entity_poly.type
_entity_poly.pdbx_seq_one_letter_code
_entity_poly.pdbx_strand_id
1 'polypeptide(L)'
;MPNKSLVLALLLTINYSSNAVSLIYDEEIDGDLSSSQTLEMGVGANIVSGTLGCTITGDCDFDLFSISFAEIVLIESIELSLVDLSGGGNFPGYFRYSQGGYDDYIFSNTNEGGYFFLPIKLETDQLGFIGFNALASGGTGFNGSINDYTIAINVSQVPLPTAAWLLGSALLGLAGVKRNKQSSI
;
A
#
# COMPACT_ATOMS: atom_id res chain seq x y z
N MET A 1 44.47 -3.05 41.63
CA MET A 1 44.59 -2.59 40.23
C MET A 1 43.32 -3.02 39.49
N PRO A 2 42.39 -2.13 39.14
CA PRO A 2 41.12 -2.53 38.53
C PRO A 2 41.25 -2.63 37.00
N ASN A 3 40.82 -3.77 36.45
CA ASN A 3 40.82 -4.09 35.02
C ASN A 3 39.86 -3.18 34.24
N LYS A 4 40.39 -2.43 33.26
CA LYS A 4 39.67 -1.48 32.39
C LYS A 4 39.04 -2.13 31.14
N SER A 5 38.73 -3.42 31.18
CA SER A 5 38.35 -4.16 29.95
C SER A 5 36.91 -4.67 30.02
N LEU A 6 35.92 -3.77 30.15
CA LEU A 6 34.52 -4.16 30.01
C LEU A 6 33.57 -2.95 29.81
N VAL A 7 33.71 -2.19 28.71
CA VAL A 7 32.66 -1.21 28.30
C VAL A 7 32.43 -1.28 26.78
N LEU A 8 32.42 -2.48 26.21
CA LEU A 8 32.05 -2.70 24.80
C LEU A 8 30.86 -3.65 24.67
N ALA A 9 29.94 -3.59 25.63
CA ALA A 9 28.72 -4.36 25.61
C ALA A 9 27.53 -3.44 25.33
N LEU A 10 26.75 -3.84 24.31
CA LEU A 10 25.34 -3.52 24.14
C LEU A 10 24.97 -2.22 23.38
N LEU A 11 25.41 -2.09 22.13
CA LEU A 11 24.53 -1.53 21.09
C LEU A 11 23.79 -2.69 20.42
N LEU A 12 22.85 -3.31 21.14
CA LEU A 12 21.78 -4.06 20.49
C LEU A 12 20.87 -3.01 19.87
N THR A 13 21.10 -2.68 18.60
CA THR A 13 20.10 -2.00 17.79
C THR A 13 18.92 -2.95 17.69
N ILE A 14 17.90 -2.72 18.52
CA ILE A 14 16.61 -3.36 18.38
C ILE A 14 16.04 -2.82 17.08
N ASN A 15 16.31 -3.50 15.97
CA ASN A 15 15.56 -3.32 14.75
C ASN A 15 14.16 -3.85 15.07
N TYR A 16 13.29 -2.97 15.55
CA TYR A 16 11.86 -3.19 15.43
C TYR A 16 11.54 -3.06 13.95
N SER A 17 11.88 -4.09 13.16
CA SER A 17 11.13 -4.34 11.94
C SER A 17 9.76 -4.75 12.42
N SER A 18 8.87 -3.75 12.52
CA SER A 18 7.44 -3.99 12.51
C SER A 18 7.18 -4.73 11.21
N ASN A 19 7.17 -6.07 11.26
CA ASN A 19 6.60 -6.87 10.19
C ASN A 19 5.14 -6.48 10.20
N ALA A 20 4.79 -5.53 9.35
CA ALA A 20 3.43 -5.10 9.27
C ALA A 20 2.62 -6.31 8.78
N VAL A 21 1.51 -6.55 9.47
CA VAL A 21 0.61 -7.63 9.10
C VAL A 21 -0.05 -7.20 7.79
N SER A 22 0.10 -8.03 6.76
CA SER A 22 -0.66 -7.89 5.53
C SER A 22 -2.14 -7.72 5.86
N LEU A 23 -2.76 -6.64 5.39
CA LEU A 23 -4.21 -6.55 5.43
C LEU A 23 -4.76 -7.57 4.45
N ILE A 24 -5.70 -8.40 4.92
CA ILE A 24 -6.56 -9.23 4.08
C ILE A 24 -7.97 -8.75 4.39
N TYR A 25 -8.58 -8.05 3.45
CA TYR A 25 -9.97 -7.64 3.52
C TYR A 25 -10.81 -8.54 2.62
N ASP A 26 -11.92 -9.03 3.14
CA ASP A 26 -12.86 -9.87 2.42
C ASP A 26 -14.27 -9.35 2.62
N GLU A 27 -14.83 -8.74 1.58
CA GLU A 27 -16.17 -8.15 1.61
C GLU A 27 -17.27 -9.15 2.04
N GLU A 28 -17.14 -10.44 1.70
CA GLU A 28 -18.11 -11.46 2.12
C GLU A 28 -18.15 -11.63 3.66
N ILE A 29 -17.07 -11.23 4.34
CA ILE A 29 -16.89 -11.33 5.80
C ILE A 29 -17.04 -9.95 6.46
N ASP A 30 -16.49 -8.90 5.84
CA ASP A 30 -16.28 -7.58 6.42
C ASP A 30 -17.34 -6.53 5.98
N GLY A 31 -18.11 -6.82 4.92
CA GLY A 31 -19.15 -5.95 4.34
C GLY A 31 -18.63 -5.02 3.24
N ASP A 32 -19.48 -4.13 2.72
CA ASP A 32 -19.15 -3.26 1.59
C ASP A 32 -18.12 -2.16 1.97
N LEU A 33 -17.23 -1.82 1.03
CA LEU A 33 -16.32 -0.69 1.19
C LEU A 33 -16.94 0.61 0.65
N SER A 34 -16.76 1.72 1.38
CA SER A 34 -17.24 3.04 0.94
C SER A 34 -16.13 4.09 0.93
N SER A 35 -16.34 5.14 0.14
CA SER A 35 -15.35 6.24 -0.03
C SER A 35 -14.99 6.99 1.25
N SER A 36 -15.72 6.75 2.35
CA SER A 36 -15.45 7.31 3.67
C SER A 36 -14.55 6.45 4.55
N GLN A 37 -14.28 5.20 4.16
CA GLN A 37 -13.43 4.29 4.90
C GLN A 37 -11.97 4.44 4.48
N THR A 38 -11.09 4.27 5.46
CA THR A 38 -9.65 4.21 5.28
C THR A 38 -9.15 2.88 5.82
N LEU A 39 -8.44 2.13 4.99
CA LEU A 39 -7.80 0.89 5.38
C LEU A 39 -6.35 1.16 5.80
N GLU A 40 -6.00 0.79 7.03
CA GLU A 40 -4.63 0.85 7.53
C GLU A 40 -3.85 -0.34 6.98
N MET A 41 -2.84 -0.05 6.16
CA MET A 41 -2.04 -1.07 5.47
C MET A 41 -0.62 -1.15 6.02
N GLY A 42 0.00 -2.29 5.75
CA GLY A 42 1.35 -2.61 6.19
C GLY A 42 2.41 -2.54 5.09
N VAL A 43 3.67 -2.58 5.50
CA VAL A 43 4.78 -3.04 4.66
C VAL A 43 4.56 -4.52 4.29
N GLY A 44 4.70 -4.84 3.01
CA GLY A 44 4.51 -6.18 2.45
C GLY A 44 3.44 -6.19 1.35
N ALA A 45 2.90 -7.38 1.08
CA ALA A 45 1.77 -7.54 0.17
C ALA A 45 0.47 -7.36 0.94
N ASN A 46 -0.32 -6.34 0.60
CA ASN A 46 -1.66 -6.12 1.14
C ASN A 46 -2.69 -6.57 0.10
N ILE A 47 -3.77 -7.21 0.55
CA ILE A 47 -4.79 -7.79 -0.32
C ILE A 47 -6.17 -7.26 0.11
N VAL A 48 -6.91 -6.75 -0.86
CA VAL A 48 -8.32 -6.41 -0.71
C VAL A 48 -9.11 -7.19 -1.76
N SER A 49 -10.04 -8.02 -1.32
CA SER A 49 -10.95 -8.77 -2.19
C SER A 49 -12.40 -8.45 -1.89
N GLY A 50 -13.22 -8.54 -2.92
CA GLY A 50 -14.66 -8.31 -2.84
C GLY A 50 -15.35 -8.72 -4.14
N THR A 51 -16.65 -8.46 -4.21
CA THR A 51 -17.52 -8.86 -5.29
C THR A 51 -18.39 -7.69 -5.72
N LEU A 52 -18.14 -7.19 -6.93
CA LEU A 52 -18.97 -6.13 -7.52
C LEU A 52 -20.17 -6.75 -8.24
N GLY A 53 -21.36 -6.31 -7.85
CA GLY A 53 -22.62 -6.68 -8.49
C GLY A 53 -23.34 -5.49 -9.14
N CYS A 54 -24.01 -5.73 -10.25
CA CYS A 54 -25.02 -4.80 -10.77
C CYS A 54 -26.34 -5.52 -11.01
N THR A 55 -27.41 -4.96 -10.46
CA THR A 55 -28.77 -5.38 -10.76
C THR A 55 -29.16 -4.98 -12.19
N ILE A 56 -30.17 -5.67 -12.73
CA ILE A 56 -30.75 -5.34 -14.05
C ILE A 56 -31.44 -3.96 -14.10
N THR A 57 -31.68 -3.35 -12.93
CA THR A 57 -32.26 -2.01 -12.77
C THR A 57 -31.19 -0.92 -12.73
N GLY A 58 -29.91 -1.29 -12.77
CA GLY A 58 -28.79 -0.35 -12.75
C GLY A 58 -28.33 0.06 -11.35
N ASP A 59 -28.84 -0.59 -10.30
CA ASP A 59 -28.26 -0.47 -8.96
C ASP A 59 -26.99 -1.31 -8.93
N CYS A 60 -25.85 -0.64 -8.86
CA CYS A 60 -24.51 -1.23 -8.86
C CYS A 60 -23.85 -1.05 -7.51
N ASP A 61 -22.98 -1.98 -7.18
CA ASP A 61 -22.06 -1.90 -6.06
C ASP A 61 -20.77 -1.16 -6.42
N PHE A 62 -20.10 -0.60 -5.42
CA PHE A 62 -18.91 0.23 -5.56
C PHE A 62 -17.98 0.09 -4.37
N ASP A 63 -16.83 -0.55 -4.57
CA ASP A 63 -15.76 -0.56 -3.57
C ASP A 63 -14.71 0.50 -3.88
N LEU A 64 -14.90 1.69 -3.32
CA LEU A 64 -13.93 2.77 -3.41
C LEU A 64 -13.56 3.22 -2.00
N PHE A 65 -12.29 3.18 -1.63
CA PHE A 65 -11.85 3.44 -0.25
C PHE A 65 -10.47 4.10 -0.23
N SER A 66 -10.09 4.68 0.90
CA SER A 66 -8.75 5.26 1.12
C SER A 66 -7.80 4.24 1.73
N ILE A 67 -6.49 4.46 1.57
CA ILE A 67 -5.45 3.69 2.26
C ILE A 67 -4.56 4.64 3.04
N SER A 68 -4.17 4.23 4.24
CA SER A 68 -3.13 4.88 5.02
C SER A 68 -2.07 3.89 5.48
N PHE A 69 -0.88 4.41 5.75
CA PHE A 69 0.24 3.68 6.31
C PHE A 69 0.71 4.38 7.58
N ALA A 70 1.23 3.62 8.54
CA ALA A 70 1.75 4.17 9.80
C ALA A 70 3.00 5.06 9.61
N GLU A 71 3.70 4.89 8.49
CA GLU A 71 4.89 5.65 8.11
C GLU A 71 4.92 5.86 6.59
N ILE A 72 5.83 6.72 6.12
CA ILE A 72 6.06 6.87 4.67
C ILE A 72 6.66 5.58 4.14
N VAL A 73 6.01 4.99 3.14
CA VAL A 73 6.39 3.73 2.51
C VAL A 73 6.62 3.92 1.00
N LEU A 74 7.22 2.93 0.36
CA LEU A 74 7.33 2.84 -1.10
C LEU A 74 6.32 1.81 -1.61
N ILE A 75 5.31 2.27 -2.35
CA ILE A 75 4.41 1.38 -3.10
C ILE A 75 5.13 0.97 -4.38
N GLU A 76 5.43 -0.31 -4.51
CA GLU A 76 6.19 -0.87 -5.63
C GLU A 76 5.29 -1.18 -6.82
N SER A 77 4.14 -1.81 -6.55
CA SER A 77 3.13 -2.13 -7.55
C SER A 77 1.72 -2.17 -6.97
N ILE A 78 0.76 -1.98 -7.87
CA ILE A 78 -0.66 -2.31 -7.67
C ILE A 78 -1.00 -3.36 -8.71
N GLU A 79 -1.58 -4.46 -8.26
CA GLU A 79 -2.06 -5.54 -9.11
C GLU A 79 -3.56 -5.70 -8.92
N LEU A 80 -4.25 -5.96 -10.02
CA LEU A 80 -5.67 -6.17 -10.01
C LEU A 80 -5.99 -7.48 -10.74
N SER A 81 -6.67 -8.38 -10.04
CA SER A 81 -7.26 -9.57 -10.61
C SER A 81 -8.77 -9.41 -10.65
N LEU A 82 -9.37 -9.79 -11.76
CA LEU A 82 -10.79 -9.67 -12.05
C LEU A 82 -11.33 -10.99 -12.60
N VAL A 83 -12.34 -11.55 -11.95
CA VAL A 83 -12.97 -12.81 -12.35
C VAL A 83 -14.45 -12.55 -12.61
N ASP A 84 -14.87 -12.71 -13.86
CA ASP A 84 -16.30 -12.69 -14.20
C ASP A 84 -16.97 -13.98 -13.75
N LEU A 85 -17.95 -13.86 -12.84
CA LEU A 85 -18.76 -14.97 -12.37
C LEU A 85 -20.07 -15.13 -13.15
N SER A 86 -20.47 -14.09 -13.88
CA SER A 86 -21.74 -14.02 -14.60
C SER A 86 -21.69 -14.60 -16.01
N GLY A 87 -20.48 -14.82 -16.55
CA GLY A 87 -20.25 -15.37 -17.90
C GLY A 87 -20.68 -14.42 -19.03
N GLY A 88 -21.01 -13.17 -18.69
CA GLY A 88 -21.43 -12.11 -19.61
C GLY A 88 -20.30 -11.14 -19.98
N GLY A 89 -19.12 -11.29 -19.39
CA GLY A 89 -17.90 -10.52 -19.63
C GLY A 89 -17.92 -9.08 -19.11
N ASN A 90 -19.09 -8.48 -18.94
CA ASN A 90 -19.17 -7.04 -18.69
C ASN A 90 -18.80 -6.67 -17.25
N PHE A 91 -17.68 -5.95 -17.12
CA PHE A 91 -17.24 -5.31 -15.87
C PHE A 91 -17.88 -3.94 -15.69
N PRO A 92 -18.60 -3.71 -14.59
CA PRO A 92 -19.37 -2.48 -14.37
C PRO A 92 -18.53 -1.35 -13.76
N GLY A 93 -17.33 -1.07 -14.26
CA GLY A 93 -16.57 0.02 -13.67
C GLY A 93 -15.21 0.29 -14.28
N TYR A 94 -14.60 1.35 -13.75
CA TYR A 94 -13.18 1.64 -13.92
C TYR A 94 -12.49 1.44 -12.58
N PHE A 95 -11.32 0.82 -12.63
CA PHE A 95 -10.42 0.82 -11.50
C PHE A 95 -9.72 2.17 -11.45
N ARG A 96 -9.70 2.81 -10.29
CA ARG A 96 -9.08 4.11 -10.07
C ARG A 96 -8.14 4.03 -8.87
N TYR A 97 -7.08 4.83 -8.93
CA TYR A 97 -6.37 5.23 -7.72
C TYR A 97 -5.94 6.70 -7.81
N SER A 98 -5.71 7.33 -6.66
CA SER A 98 -5.24 8.71 -6.57
C SER A 98 -4.27 8.93 -5.44
N GLN A 99 -3.30 9.79 -5.73
CA GLN A 99 -2.51 10.48 -4.73
C GLN A 99 -2.94 11.96 -4.67
N GLY A 100 -3.22 12.48 -3.48
CA GLY A 100 -3.39 13.93 -3.27
C GLY A 100 -4.66 14.55 -3.87
N GLY A 101 -5.71 13.76 -4.13
CA GLY A 101 -7.04 14.28 -4.48
C GLY A 101 -7.27 14.58 -5.97
N TYR A 102 -6.31 14.25 -6.84
CA TYR A 102 -6.50 14.22 -8.30
C TYR A 102 -6.49 12.78 -8.81
N ASP A 103 -7.42 12.42 -9.71
CA ASP A 103 -7.43 11.10 -10.35
C ASP A 103 -6.12 10.92 -11.15
N ASP A 104 -5.22 10.09 -10.64
CA ASP A 104 -3.87 9.95 -11.20
C ASP A 104 -3.84 8.85 -12.27
N TYR A 105 -4.71 7.85 -12.15
CA TYR A 105 -4.91 6.82 -13.17
C TYR A 105 -6.32 6.23 -13.15
N ILE A 106 -6.93 6.09 -14.33
CA ILE A 106 -8.23 5.45 -14.58
C ILE A 106 -8.02 4.32 -15.59
N PHE A 107 -8.31 3.08 -15.21
CA PHE A 107 -8.35 1.95 -16.15
C PHE A 107 -9.78 1.67 -16.58
N SER A 108 -10.06 1.85 -17.88
CA SER A 108 -11.36 1.59 -18.48
C SER A 108 -11.26 0.50 -19.57
N ASN A 109 -11.02 -0.76 -19.18
CA ASN A 109 -11.24 -1.96 -20.02
C ASN A 109 -10.80 -3.17 -19.19
N THR A 110 -11.55 -4.27 -19.14
CA THR A 110 -11.86 -5.12 -20.29
C THR A 110 -13.20 -5.82 -20.12
N ASN A 111 -13.95 -5.96 -21.21
CA ASN A 111 -15.25 -6.64 -21.25
C ASN A 111 -15.17 -8.17 -20.97
N GLU A 112 -14.13 -8.70 -20.33
CA GLU A 112 -13.97 -10.15 -20.08
C GLU A 112 -13.19 -10.48 -18.77
N GLY A 113 -13.10 -9.55 -17.81
CA GLY A 113 -12.21 -9.73 -16.66
C GLY A 113 -10.73 -9.78 -17.05
N GLY A 114 -9.86 -10.25 -16.16
CA GLY A 114 -8.43 -10.41 -16.43
C GLY A 114 -7.51 -10.01 -15.30
N TYR A 115 -6.21 -9.95 -15.61
CA TYR A 115 -5.17 -9.52 -14.69
C TYR A 115 -4.51 -8.24 -15.20
N PHE A 116 -4.26 -7.33 -14.28
CA PHE A 116 -3.65 -6.04 -14.53
C PHE A 116 -2.54 -5.77 -13.52
N PHE A 117 -1.44 -5.19 -14.01
CA PHE A 117 -0.25 -4.91 -13.22
C PHE A 117 0.26 -3.50 -13.50
N LEU A 118 0.36 -2.68 -12.45
CA LEU A 118 0.88 -1.32 -12.53
C LEU A 118 2.12 -1.15 -11.65
N PRO A 119 3.30 -0.95 -12.25
CA PRO A 119 4.47 -0.51 -11.51
C PRO A 119 4.44 1.02 -11.31
N ILE A 120 4.31 1.50 -10.07
CA ILE A 120 4.21 2.95 -9.78
C ILE A 120 5.40 3.56 -9.01
N LYS A 121 6.16 2.77 -8.23
CA LYS A 121 7.27 3.28 -7.39
C LYS A 121 6.93 4.60 -6.70
N LEU A 122 5.91 4.58 -5.84
CA LEU A 122 5.33 5.77 -5.24
C LEU A 122 5.70 5.86 -3.75
N GLU A 123 6.41 6.91 -3.35
CA GLU A 123 6.64 7.20 -1.93
C GLU A 123 5.46 7.99 -1.36
N THR A 124 4.76 7.41 -0.38
CA THR A 124 3.58 8.02 0.23
C THR A 124 3.26 7.41 1.60
N ASP A 125 2.53 8.14 2.43
CA ASP A 125 1.90 7.63 3.65
C ASP A 125 0.39 7.37 3.46
N GLN A 126 -0.16 7.70 2.29
CA GLN A 126 -1.58 7.56 1.99
C GLN A 126 -1.87 7.44 0.48
N LEU A 127 -2.98 6.78 0.15
CA LEU A 127 -3.67 6.90 -1.14
C LEU A 127 -5.08 7.44 -0.87
N GLY A 128 -5.43 8.52 -1.56
CA GLY A 128 -6.68 9.25 -1.30
C GLY A 128 -7.92 8.50 -1.74
N PHE A 129 -7.79 7.63 -2.74
CA PHE A 129 -8.77 6.60 -3.05
C PHE A 129 -8.14 5.53 -3.91
N ILE A 130 -8.64 4.31 -3.79
CA ILE A 130 -8.36 3.16 -4.64
C ILE A 130 -9.61 2.29 -4.73
N GLY A 131 -9.78 1.60 -5.85
CA GLY A 131 -10.83 0.61 -6.02
C GLY A 131 -11.68 0.89 -7.25
N PHE A 132 -12.91 0.44 -7.22
CA PHE A 132 -13.83 0.49 -8.33
C PHE A 132 -14.85 1.60 -8.17
N ASN A 133 -15.05 2.31 -9.27
CA ASN A 133 -16.16 3.24 -9.39
C ASN A 133 -16.97 2.85 -10.63
N ALA A 134 -18.26 2.59 -10.46
CA ALA A 134 -19.15 2.41 -11.60
C ALA A 134 -19.38 3.76 -12.30
N LEU A 135 -19.43 3.74 -13.62
CA LEU A 135 -19.99 4.86 -14.36
C LEU A 135 -21.50 4.86 -14.12
N ALA A 136 -21.95 5.69 -13.20
CA ALA A 136 -23.37 5.99 -13.09
C ALA A 136 -23.88 6.56 -14.42
N SER A 137 -24.83 5.84 -15.01
CA SER A 137 -25.83 6.29 -15.97
C SER A 137 -25.41 6.49 -17.44
N GLY A 138 -25.95 5.60 -18.30
CA GLY A 138 -26.21 5.90 -19.71
C GLY A 138 -26.21 4.69 -20.65
N GLY A 139 -25.41 3.67 -20.36
CA GLY A 139 -25.25 2.50 -21.24
C GLY A 139 -25.98 1.27 -20.71
N THR A 140 -26.87 0.71 -21.52
CA THR A 140 -27.67 -0.51 -21.27
C THR A 140 -26.85 -1.82 -21.18
N GLY A 141 -25.58 -1.76 -20.76
CA GLY A 141 -24.61 -2.85 -20.91
C GLY A 141 -24.28 -3.66 -19.66
N PHE A 142 -24.71 -3.22 -18.47
CA PHE A 142 -24.17 -3.72 -17.19
C PHE A 142 -25.17 -4.56 -16.37
N ASN A 143 -26.24 -5.02 -17.01
CA ASN A 143 -27.36 -5.66 -16.32
C ASN A 143 -27.02 -7.10 -15.91
N GLY A 144 -26.98 -7.37 -14.60
CA GLY A 144 -26.90 -8.72 -14.04
C GLY A 144 -25.49 -9.30 -13.98
N SER A 145 -24.45 -8.46 -14.07
CA SER A 145 -23.07 -8.90 -13.89
C SER A 145 -22.72 -9.01 -12.40
N ILE A 146 -21.96 -10.06 -12.06
CA ILE A 146 -21.34 -10.27 -10.75
C ILE A 146 -19.88 -10.63 -11.02
N ASN A 147 -18.96 -9.95 -10.36
CA ASN A 147 -17.54 -10.10 -10.60
C ASN A 147 -16.76 -10.06 -9.30
N ASP A 148 -15.86 -11.01 -9.11
CA ASP A 148 -14.90 -10.95 -8.02
C ASP A 148 -13.69 -10.11 -8.43
N TYR A 149 -13.16 -9.37 -7.47
CA TYR A 149 -11.92 -8.66 -7.64
C TYR A 149 -10.93 -8.98 -6.53
N THR A 150 -9.65 -8.80 -6.85
CA THR A 150 -8.57 -8.81 -5.86
C THR A 150 -7.58 -7.71 -6.21
N ILE A 151 -7.37 -6.78 -5.29
CA ILE A 151 -6.39 -5.71 -5.38
C ILE A 151 -5.22 -6.10 -4.49
N ALA A 152 -4.05 -6.31 -5.09
CA ALA A 152 -2.80 -6.54 -4.36
C ALA A 152 -1.93 -5.29 -4.42
N ILE A 153 -1.47 -4.82 -3.26
CA ILE A 153 -0.66 -3.61 -3.12
C ILE A 153 0.63 -4.01 -2.45
N ASN A 154 1.72 -3.98 -3.23
CA ASN A 154 3.04 -4.37 -2.76
C ASN A 154 3.78 -3.14 -2.26
N VAL A 155 4.19 -3.20 -1.00
CA VAL A 155 4.75 -2.07 -0.27
C VAL A 155 6.06 -2.47 0.37
N SER A 156 7.09 -1.65 0.23
CA SER A 156 8.36 -1.79 0.93
C SER A 156 8.66 -0.56 1.78
N GLN A 157 9.52 -0.72 2.78
CA GLN A 157 10.00 0.44 3.53
C GLN A 157 10.82 1.34 2.62
N VAL A 158 10.62 2.66 2.72
CA VAL A 158 11.53 3.61 2.09
C VAL A 158 12.90 3.42 2.73
N PRO A 159 13.94 3.05 1.95
CA PRO A 159 15.27 2.88 2.51
C PRO A 159 15.73 4.19 3.13
N LEU A 160 15.93 4.20 4.46
CA LEU A 160 16.57 5.35 5.09
C LEU A 160 17.94 5.53 4.43
N PRO A 161 18.34 6.76 4.08
CA PRO A 161 19.63 6.98 3.47
C PRO A 161 20.70 6.40 4.39
N THR A 162 21.44 5.39 3.93
CA THR A 162 22.59 4.82 4.66
C THR A 162 23.58 5.92 5.05
N ALA A 163 23.55 7.04 4.32
CA ALA A 163 24.23 8.28 4.62
C ALA A 163 23.96 8.84 6.02
N ALA A 164 22.77 8.66 6.61
CA ALA A 164 22.48 9.12 7.97
C ALA A 164 23.32 8.35 9.01
N TRP A 165 23.47 7.03 8.83
CA TRP A 165 24.33 6.18 9.66
C TRP A 165 25.82 6.46 9.44
N LEU A 166 26.22 6.67 8.18
CA LEU A 166 27.59 7.08 7.85
C LEU A 166 27.94 8.44 8.45
N LEU A 167 27.03 9.41 8.38
CA LEU A 167 27.21 10.72 8.98
C LEU A 167 27.29 10.61 10.51
N GLY A 168 26.40 9.82 11.13
CA GLY A 168 26.44 9.55 12.56
C GLY A 168 27.76 8.94 13.01
N SER A 169 28.26 7.93 12.30
CA SER A 169 29.54 7.28 12.61
C SER A 169 30.74 8.20 12.35
N ALA A 170 30.70 9.03 11.30
CA ALA A 170 31.72 10.04 11.03
C ALA A 170 31.80 11.10 12.14
N LEU A 171 30.65 11.58 12.64
CA LEU A 171 30.60 12.54 13.75
C LEU A 171 31.14 11.94 15.05
N LEU A 172 30.80 10.68 15.36
CA LEU A 172 31.34 9.97 16.51
C LEU A 172 32.85 9.75 16.39
N GLY A 173 33.33 9.37 15.20
CA GLY A 173 34.76 9.23 14.91
C GLY A 173 35.52 10.55 15.11
N LEU A 174 34.97 11.66 14.62
CA LEU A 174 35.54 12.98 14.77
C LEU A 174 35.59 13.44 16.24
N ALA A 175 34.54 13.18 17.01
CA ALA A 175 34.49 13.47 18.44
C ALA A 175 35.55 12.68 19.23
N GLY A 176 35.82 11.43 18.84
CA GLY A 176 36.88 10.60 19.42
C GLY A 176 38.29 11.18 19.22
N VAL A 177 38.60 11.66 18.01
CA VAL A 177 39.90 12.28 17.69
C VAL A 177 40.16 13.53 18.56
N LYS A 178 39.12 14.32 18.84
CA LYS A 178 39.23 15.53 19.67
C LYS A 178 39.63 15.23 21.12
N ARG A 179 39.11 14.15 21.72
CA ARG A 179 39.44 13.78 23.13
C ARG A 179 40.89 13.37 23.31
N ASN A 180 41.49 12.69 22.34
CA ASN A 180 42.88 12.24 22.45
C ASN A 180 43.90 13.39 22.45
N LYS A 181 43.54 14.57 21.96
CA LYS A 181 44.41 15.76 22.02
C LYS A 181 44.43 16.46 23.38
N GLN A 182 43.42 16.26 24.24
CA GLN A 182 43.34 16.94 25.55
C GLN A 182 43.93 16.15 26.71
N SER A 183 44.26 14.87 26.53
CA SER A 183 44.82 14.02 27.60
C SER A 183 46.36 14.05 27.68
N SER A 184 47.03 14.85 26.87
CA SER A 184 48.50 15.01 26.87
C SER A 184 48.89 16.32 27.55
N ILE A 185 48.68 16.45 28.86
CA ILE A 185 49.29 17.46 29.75
C ILE A 185 49.60 16.77 31.07
#